data_AF-A0A8T1RIW8-F1
#
_entry.id   AF-A0A8T1RIW8-F1
#
_cell.length_a   1.000
_cell.length_b   1.000
_cell.length_c   1.000
_cell.angle_alpha   90.00
_cell.angle_beta   90.00
_cell.angle_gamma   90.00
#
_symmetry.space_group_name_H-M   'P 1'
#
loop_
_entity.id
_entity.type
_entity.pdbx_description
1 polymer ?
#
loop_
_entity_poly.entity_id
_entity_poly.type
_entity_poly.pdbx_seq_one_letter_code
_entity_poly.pdbx_strand_id
1 'polypeptide(L)'
;MKLEEPKQAFWHPDTRATDHMIANQGTLQSVTPYTGHDGIMVGNGKSLPITHTGQVMIRFAQSKIQLNNVLMVPDIKKDLLSVSRLTSDYPLKFGFDGNGFVIKDRMTLRTVAIGRNRKGLYVFNAAAWTFPEKRTTFPLKFEQQIKRVGT
;
A
#
# COMPACT_ATOMS: atom_id res chain seq x y z
N MET A 1 10.37 18.41 -25.97
CA MET A 1 9.48 18.39 -24.79
C MET A 1 9.36 16.94 -24.35
N LYS A 2 10.02 16.52 -23.26
CA LYS A 2 9.83 15.17 -22.72
C LYS A 2 8.46 15.16 -22.05
N LEU A 3 7.54 14.36 -22.58
CA LEU A 3 6.31 14.01 -21.88
C LEU A 3 6.76 13.27 -20.62
N GLU A 4 6.60 13.87 -19.44
CA GLU A 4 6.82 13.16 -18.19
C GLU A 4 5.86 11.98 -18.13
N GLU A 5 6.40 10.76 -18.10
CA GLU A 5 5.57 9.58 -17.86
C GLU A 5 4.84 9.75 -16.51
N PRO A 6 3.57 9.31 -16.40
CA PRO A 6 2.86 9.37 -15.14
C PRO A 6 3.66 8.63 -14.08
N LYS A 7 4.16 9.38 -13.09
CA LYS A 7 5.03 8.88 -12.03
C LYS A 7 4.33 7.70 -11.34
N GLN A 8 4.85 6.50 -11.57
CA GLN A 8 4.26 5.26 -11.04
C GLN A 8 4.27 5.32 -9.51
N ALA A 9 3.09 5.40 -8.89
CA ALA A 9 2.95 5.48 -7.43
C ALA A 9 3.13 4.09 -6.81
N PHE A 10 4.39 3.72 -6.52
CA PHE A 10 4.73 2.47 -5.86
C PHE A 10 4.69 2.60 -4.34
N TRP A 11 3.76 1.89 -3.72
CA TRP A 11 3.58 1.87 -2.27
C TRP A 11 4.18 0.61 -1.67
N HIS A 12 4.82 0.77 -0.51
CA HIS A 12 5.41 -0.31 0.25
C HIS A 12 4.61 -0.47 1.55
N PRO A 13 3.81 -1.53 1.72
CA PRO A 13 3.14 -1.78 2.98
C PRO A 13 4.15 -2.02 4.08
N ASP A 14 3.99 -1.30 5.18
CA ASP A 14 4.87 -1.39 6.34
C ASP A 14 4.01 -1.53 7.61
N THR A 15 4.24 -2.61 8.35
CA THR A 15 3.57 -2.88 9.63
C THR A 15 4.18 -2.10 10.79
N ARG A 16 5.37 -1.52 10.61
CA ARG A 16 6.05 -0.66 11.59
C ARG A 16 5.85 0.83 11.32
N ALA A 17 5.31 1.21 10.17
CA ALA A 17 4.93 2.59 9.90
C ALA A 17 3.62 2.94 10.64
N THR A 18 3.64 4.05 11.39
CA THR A 18 2.46 4.61 12.06
C THR A 18 1.54 5.36 11.11
N ASP A 19 2.11 5.90 10.03
CA ASP A 19 1.42 6.80 9.10
C ASP A 19 1.69 6.42 7.65
N HIS A 20 0.78 6.86 6.77
CA HIS A 20 1.04 6.84 5.34
C HIS A 20 2.03 7.95 5.01
N MET A 21 3.10 7.63 4.28
CA MET A 21 4.17 8.58 3.99
C MET A 21 4.52 8.58 2.50
N ILE A 22 4.77 9.76 1.95
CA ILE A 22 5.22 9.94 0.57
C ILE A 22 6.40 10.90 0.50
N ALA A 23 7.26 10.71 -0.50
CA ALA A 23 8.37 11.64 -0.74
C ALA A 23 7.95 12.88 -1.55
N ASN A 24 6.90 12.78 -2.37
CA ASN A 24 6.59 13.77 -3.40
C ASN A 24 5.17 14.33 -3.30
N GLN A 25 5.06 15.67 -3.31
CA GLN A 25 3.80 16.41 -3.29
C GLN A 25 2.89 16.11 -4.49
N GLY A 26 3.46 15.82 -5.66
CA GLY A 26 2.69 15.57 -6.90
C GLY A 26 1.73 14.37 -6.85
N THR A 27 1.75 13.61 -5.76
CA THR A 27 0.86 12.46 -5.52
C THR A 27 -0.35 12.84 -4.63
N LEU A 28 -0.33 14.01 -3.99
CA LEU A 28 -1.41 14.50 -3.14
C LEU A 28 -2.55 15.13 -3.96
N GLN A 29 -3.79 14.81 -3.60
CA GLN A 29 -4.99 15.46 -4.14
C GLN A 29 -5.34 16.76 -3.42
N SER A 30 -5.01 16.84 -2.14
CA SER A 30 -5.10 18.02 -1.31
C SER A 30 -3.78 18.19 -0.57
N VAL A 31 -3.34 19.42 -0.41
CA VAL A 31 -2.07 19.73 0.26
C VAL A 31 -2.31 20.82 1.28
N THR A 32 -1.95 20.54 2.53
CA THR A 32 -1.98 21.49 3.63
C THR A 32 -0.60 21.52 4.27
N PRO A 33 -0.03 22.71 4.56
CA PRO A 33 1.21 22.79 5.33
C PRO A 33 1.09 22.05 6.66
N TYR A 34 2.11 21.27 7.00
CA TYR A 34 2.16 20.63 8.30
C TYR A 34 2.65 21.64 9.34
N THR A 35 1.83 21.90 10.36
CA THR A 35 2.10 22.88 11.42
C THR A 35 2.52 22.26 12.74
N GLY A 36 2.63 20.93 12.80
CA GLY A 36 3.09 20.23 14.00
C GLY A 36 4.60 20.27 14.16
N HIS A 37 5.06 19.75 15.29
CA HIS A 37 6.49 19.65 15.63
C HIS A 37 7.02 18.21 15.54
N ASP A 38 6.20 17.28 15.07
CA ASP A 38 6.60 15.89 14.96
C ASP A 38 7.58 15.70 13.79
N GLY A 39 8.44 14.71 13.93
CA GLY A 39 9.32 14.24 12.87
C GLY A 39 9.27 12.73 12.78
N ILE A 40 9.59 12.20 11.60
CA ILE A 40 9.60 10.75 11.38
C ILE A 40 10.93 10.17 11.80
N MET A 41 10.93 9.41 12.88
CA MET A 41 12.10 8.65 13.31
C MET A 41 12.27 7.41 12.43
N VAL A 42 13.40 7.34 11.73
CA VAL A 42 13.77 6.18 10.91
C VAL A 42 14.76 5.28 11.65
N GLY A 43 14.96 4.05 11.16
CA GLY A 43 15.75 3.01 11.84
C GLY A 43 17.23 3.33 12.12
N ASN A 44 17.76 4.43 11.59
CA ASN A 44 19.11 4.94 11.92
C ASN A 44 19.09 6.03 13.01
N GLY A 45 17.96 6.26 13.67
CA GLY A 45 17.78 7.26 14.74
C GLY A 45 17.63 8.70 14.24
N LYS A 46 17.72 8.97 12.94
CA LYS A 46 17.49 10.31 12.39
C LYS A 46 15.99 10.62 12.36
N SER A 47 15.67 11.89 12.62
CA SER A 47 14.34 12.45 12.41
C SER A 47 14.27 13.09 11.03
N LEU A 48 13.24 12.74 10.26
CA LEU A 48 12.97 13.33 8.95
C LEU A 48 11.84 14.37 9.06
N PRO A 49 11.97 15.54 8.41
CA PRO A 49 10.98 16.60 8.51
C PRO A 49 9.70 16.23 7.77
N ILE A 50 8.55 16.51 8.40
CA ILE A 50 7.25 16.52 7.76
C ILE A 50 7.01 17.93 7.23
N THR A 51 6.66 18.05 5.94
CA THR A 51 6.46 19.38 5.32
C THR A 51 4.98 19.69 5.12
N HIS A 52 4.20 18.68 4.72
CA HIS A 52 2.80 18.83 4.38
C HIS A 52 2.03 17.58 4.78
N THR A 53 0.72 17.71 4.85
CA THR A 53 -0.23 16.61 4.91
C THR A 53 -1.22 16.70 3.78
N GLY A 54 -1.85 15.58 3.46
CA GLY A 54 -2.82 15.56 2.39
C GLY A 54 -3.58 14.26 2.26
N GLN A 55 -4.30 14.15 1.16
CA GLN A 55 -5.03 12.94 0.78
C GLN A 55 -4.41 12.33 -0.47
N VAL A 56 -4.37 11.00 -0.54
CA VAL A 56 -3.98 10.26 -1.74
C VAL A 56 -5.03 9.25 -2.10
N MET A 57 -5.50 9.27 -3.35
CA MET A 57 -6.36 8.22 -3.86
C MET A 57 -5.52 7.07 -4.43
N ILE A 58 -5.55 5.94 -3.74
CA ILE A 58 -5.00 4.69 -4.23
C ILE A 58 -6.06 3.99 -5.06
N ARG A 59 -5.73 3.68 -6.32
CA ARG A 59 -6.58 2.87 -7.18
C ARG A 59 -6.08 1.43 -7.15
N PHE A 60 -6.99 0.53 -6.81
CA PHE A 60 -6.81 -0.90 -6.95
C PHE A 60 -7.58 -1.41 -8.18
N ALA A 61 -7.38 -2.68 -8.54
CA ALA A 61 -7.95 -3.26 -9.75
C ALA A 61 -9.49 -3.13 -9.83
N GLN A 62 -10.20 -3.18 -8.70
CA GLN A 62 -11.66 -3.15 -8.65
C GLN A 62 -12.21 -2.11 -7.65
N SER A 63 -11.36 -1.28 -7.05
CA SER A 63 -11.78 -0.33 -6.03
C SER A 63 -10.84 0.86 -5.94
N LYS A 64 -11.27 1.89 -5.24
CA LYS A 64 -10.46 3.06 -4.92
C LYS A 64 -10.56 3.30 -3.43
N ILE A 65 -9.43 3.60 -2.81
CA ILE A 65 -9.37 3.94 -1.38
C ILE A 65 -8.66 5.28 -1.27
N GLN A 66 -9.25 6.19 -0.50
CA GLN A 66 -8.66 7.47 -0.20
C GLN A 66 -7.87 7.37 1.10
N LEU A 67 -6.55 7.46 1.03
CA LEU A 67 -5.75 7.61 2.22
C LEU A 67 -5.89 9.05 2.72
N ASN A 68 -6.27 9.20 3.99
CA ASN A 68 -6.33 10.49 4.67
C ASN A 68 -5.07 10.70 5.52
N ASN A 69 -4.74 11.97 5.79
CA ASN A 69 -3.60 12.36 6.63
C ASN A 69 -2.28 11.74 6.19
N VAL A 70 -2.03 11.69 4.89
CA VAL A 70 -0.77 11.22 4.32
C VAL A 70 0.29 12.28 4.58
N LEU A 71 1.40 11.89 5.20
CA LEU A 71 2.52 12.76 5.54
C LEU A 71 3.47 12.89 4.35
N MET A 72 3.82 14.12 4.00
CA MET A 72 4.85 14.40 3.01
C MET A 72 6.21 14.56 3.70
N VAL A 73 7.10 13.60 3.45
CA VAL A 73 8.42 13.49 4.06
C VAL A 73 9.46 13.43 2.93
N PRO A 74 10.01 14.57 2.46
CA PRO A 74 10.82 14.63 1.24
C PRO A 74 12.03 13.68 1.24
N ASP A 75 12.61 13.44 2.41
CA ASP A 75 13.81 12.64 2.57
C ASP A 75 13.54 11.13 2.70
N ILE A 76 12.26 10.70 2.72
CA ILE A 76 11.92 9.29 2.75
C ILE A 76 12.28 8.63 1.41
N LYS A 77 12.85 7.43 1.47
CA LYS A 77 13.35 6.76 0.26
C LYS A 77 12.25 6.07 -0.54
N LYS A 78 11.15 5.69 0.10
CA LYS A 78 10.04 4.94 -0.48
C LYS A 78 8.73 5.45 0.11
N ASP A 79 7.68 5.49 -0.70
CA ASP A 79 6.33 5.75 -0.20
C ASP A 79 5.87 4.55 0.63
N LEU A 80 5.43 4.81 1.86
CA LEU A 80 5.06 3.81 2.85
C LEU A 80 3.56 3.82 3.09
N LEU A 81 2.95 2.65 2.96
CA LEU A 81 1.57 2.43 3.33
C LEU A 81 1.56 1.81 4.74
N SER A 82 1.24 2.59 5.77
CA SER A 82 0.97 2.04 7.09
C SER A 82 -0.14 0.98 7.04
N VAL A 83 0.22 -0.26 7.35
CA VAL A 83 -0.75 -1.38 7.35
C VAL A 83 -1.76 -1.20 8.47
N SER A 84 -1.29 -0.83 9.67
CA SER A 84 -2.14 -0.61 10.84
C SER A 84 -3.18 0.47 10.57
N ARG A 85 -2.76 1.62 10.03
CA ARG A 85 -3.66 2.72 9.69
C ARG A 85 -4.68 2.32 8.63
N LEU A 86 -4.24 1.66 7.56
CA LEU A 86 -5.15 1.17 6.51
C LEU A 86 -6.24 0.24 7.08
N THR A 87 -5.86 -0.73 7.92
CA THR A 87 -6.80 -1.72 8.46
C THR A 87 -7.66 -1.21 9.62
N SER A 88 -7.27 -0.08 10.22
CA SER A 88 -8.08 0.61 11.23
C SER A 88 -9.09 1.55 10.58
N ASP A 89 -8.69 2.27 9.53
CA ASP A 89 -9.54 3.25 8.83
C ASP A 89 -10.58 2.58 7.92
N TYR A 90 -10.29 1.38 7.43
CA TYR A 90 -11.16 0.62 6.52
C TYR A 90 -11.38 -0.81 7.01
N PRO A 91 -12.52 -1.47 6.69
CA PRO A 91 -12.81 -2.86 7.04
C PRO A 91 -12.01 -3.83 6.16
N LEU A 92 -10.70 -3.69 6.14
CA LEU A 92 -9.77 -4.46 5.32
C LEU A 92 -8.91 -5.35 6.22
N LYS A 93 -8.40 -6.41 5.61
CA LYS A 93 -7.38 -7.26 6.21
C LYS A 93 -6.17 -7.37 5.29
N PHE A 94 -4.99 -7.33 5.90
CA PHE A 94 -3.71 -7.53 5.23
C PHE A 94 -3.20 -8.93 5.53
N GLY A 95 -2.81 -9.68 4.50
CA GLY A 95 -2.16 -10.98 4.64
C GLY A 95 -1.00 -11.10 3.66
N PHE A 96 0.06 -11.79 4.07
CA PHE A 96 1.28 -11.90 3.26
C PHE A 96 1.94 -13.27 3.41
N ASP A 97 2.77 -13.62 2.43
CA ASP A 97 3.60 -14.82 2.39
C ASP A 97 4.94 -14.52 1.70
N GLY A 98 5.76 -15.54 1.44
CA GLY A 98 7.05 -15.36 0.76
C GLY A 98 6.97 -14.75 -0.64
N ASN A 99 5.83 -14.84 -1.33
CA ASN A 99 5.65 -14.37 -2.70
C ASN A 99 5.13 -12.93 -2.75
N GLY A 100 4.34 -12.50 -1.77
CA GLY A 100 3.69 -11.21 -1.81
C GLY A 100 2.70 -10.98 -0.69
N PHE A 101 1.74 -10.11 -0.96
CA PHE A 101 0.66 -9.82 -0.03
C PHE A 101 -0.66 -9.60 -0.76
N VAL A 102 -1.74 -9.75 -0.01
CA VAL A 102 -3.10 -9.50 -0.42
C VAL A 102 -3.78 -8.58 0.59
N ILE A 103 -4.54 -7.62 0.07
CA ILE A 103 -5.49 -6.83 0.85
C ILE A 103 -6.86 -7.34 0.48
N LYS A 104 -7.66 -7.72 1.47
CA LYS A 104 -9.02 -8.22 1.27
C LYS A 104 -10.00 -7.39 2.06
N ASP A 105 -11.20 -7.25 1.54
CA ASP A 105 -12.34 -6.82 2.33
C ASP A 105 -12.60 -7.86 3.43
N ARG A 106 -12.78 -7.39 4.67
CA ARG A 106 -12.88 -8.26 5.85
C ARG A 106 -14.17 -9.07 5.84
N MET A 107 -15.26 -8.51 5.31
CA MET A 107 -16.60 -9.10 5.36
C MET A 107 -16.83 -10.06 4.19
N THR A 108 -16.54 -9.60 2.97
CA THR A 108 -16.81 -10.32 1.72
C THR A 108 -15.66 -11.22 1.30
N LEU A 109 -14.48 -11.07 1.92
CA LEU A 109 -13.24 -11.76 1.57
C LEU A 109 -12.73 -11.50 0.15
N ARG A 110 -13.35 -10.55 -0.57
CA ARG A 110 -12.94 -10.17 -1.92
C ARG A 110 -11.58 -9.50 -1.89
N THR A 111 -10.73 -9.86 -2.84
CA THR A 111 -9.41 -9.26 -3.00
C THR A 111 -9.56 -7.83 -3.51
N VAL A 112 -9.07 -6.90 -2.72
CA VAL A 112 -8.99 -5.47 -3.02
C VAL A 112 -7.69 -5.21 -3.77
N ALA A 113 -6.57 -5.71 -3.24
CA ALA A 113 -5.24 -5.47 -3.80
C ALA A 113 -4.37 -6.72 -3.75
N ILE A 114 -3.43 -6.81 -4.69
CA ILE A 114 -2.35 -7.79 -4.68
C ILE A 114 -1.05 -7.03 -4.89
N GLY A 115 -0.06 -7.29 -4.05
CA GLY A 115 1.31 -6.84 -4.28
C GLY A 115 2.29 -8.00 -4.28
N ARG A 116 3.50 -7.71 -4.75
CA ARG A 116 4.55 -8.72 -4.93
C ARG A 116 5.70 -8.45 -3.97
N ASN A 117 6.37 -9.50 -3.52
CA ASN A 117 7.70 -9.37 -2.96
C ASN A 117 8.69 -9.14 -4.11
N ARG A 118 9.43 -8.03 -4.06
CA ARG A 118 10.51 -7.73 -5.00
C ARG A 118 11.78 -7.50 -4.21
N LYS A 119 12.74 -8.43 -4.34
CA LYS A 119 14.05 -8.36 -3.68
C LYS A 119 13.94 -8.15 -2.16
N GLY A 120 13.01 -8.85 -1.50
CA GLY A 120 12.80 -8.78 -0.05
C GLY A 120 11.88 -7.67 0.44
N LEU A 121 11.32 -6.85 -0.47
CA LEU A 121 10.37 -5.79 -0.12
C LEU A 121 9.02 -6.00 -0.79
N TYR A 122 7.95 -5.89 -0.01
CA TYR A 122 6.59 -5.88 -0.54
C TYR A 122 6.29 -4.56 -1.24
N VAL A 123 5.69 -4.64 -2.42
CA VAL A 123 5.35 -3.46 -3.22
C VAL A 123 4.13 -3.72 -4.10
N PHE A 124 3.32 -2.67 -4.29
CA PHE A 124 2.26 -2.64 -5.29
C PHE A 124 2.23 -1.29 -5.99
N ASN A 125 1.65 -1.27 -7.19
CA ASN A 125 1.47 -0.04 -7.96
C ASN A 125 0.04 0.47 -7.76
N ALA A 126 -0.11 1.67 -7.19
CA ALA A 126 -1.39 2.33 -6.93
C ALA A 126 -1.98 3.08 -8.14
N ALA A 127 -1.23 3.18 -9.25
CA ALA A 127 -1.63 3.87 -10.47
C ALA A 127 -1.86 2.93 -11.67
N ALA A 128 -1.32 1.71 -11.64
CA ALA A 128 -1.40 0.80 -12.78
C ALA A 128 -2.55 -0.19 -12.66
N TRP A 129 -3.63 0.11 -13.38
CA TRP A 129 -4.17 -0.91 -14.26
C TRP A 129 -4.70 -0.33 -15.57
N THR A 130 -3.86 -0.35 -16.60
CA THR A 130 -4.31 -0.71 -17.95
C THR A 130 -4.06 -2.22 -18.07
N PHE A 131 -5.06 -2.99 -18.50
CA PHE A 131 -4.90 -4.42 -18.75
C PHE A 131 -3.77 -4.63 -19.78
N PRO A 132 -2.75 -5.47 -19.54
CA PRO A 132 -2.22 -6.29 -20.61
C PRO A 132 -3.18 -7.48 -20.75
N GLU A 133 -3.83 -7.61 -21.91
CA GLU A 133 -4.71 -8.72 -22.26
C GLU A 133 -3.96 -10.07 -22.32
N LYS A 134 -3.42 -10.60 -21.22
CA LYS A 134 -3.10 -12.04 -21.12
C LYS A 134 -3.38 -12.53 -19.72
N ARG A 135 -4.52 -13.20 -19.58
CA ARG A 135 -4.88 -14.04 -18.43
C ARG A 135 -3.72 -15.00 -18.17
N THR A 136 -2.99 -14.81 -17.08
CA THR A 136 -2.20 -15.88 -16.46
C THR A 136 -2.97 -16.33 -15.24
N THR A 137 -3.70 -17.43 -15.40
CA THR A 137 -4.40 -18.13 -14.33
C THR A 137 -3.34 -18.61 -13.33
N PHE A 138 -3.40 -18.14 -12.09
CA PHE A 138 -2.71 -18.80 -10.99
C PHE A 138 -3.51 -20.06 -10.63
N PRO A 139 -2.90 -21.25 -10.52
CA PRO A 139 -3.62 -22.41 -10.02
C PRO A 139 -3.92 -22.19 -8.55
N LEU A 140 -5.21 -22.02 -8.23
CA LEU A 140 -5.74 -22.20 -6.89
C LEU A 140 -5.63 -23.70 -6.56
N LYS A 141 -4.54 -24.12 -5.93
CA LYS A 141 -4.52 -25.39 -5.20
C LYS A 141 -5.03 -25.13 -3.79
N PHE A 142 -6.35 -25.20 -3.64
CA PHE A 142 -7.02 -25.45 -2.37
C PHE A 142 -8.01 -26.60 -2.59
N GLU A 143 -7.49 -27.82 -2.66
CA GLU A 143 -8.30 -28.98 -2.29
C GLU A 143 -7.93 -29.34 -0.86
N GLN A 144 -8.83 -28.98 0.06
CA GLN A 144 -8.86 -29.58 1.39
C GLN A 144 -9.29 -31.04 1.21
N GLN A 145 -8.39 -31.97 1.48
CA GLN A 145 -8.74 -33.37 1.59
C GLN A 145 -9.46 -33.58 2.93
N ILE A 146 -10.78 -33.73 2.86
CA ILE A 146 -11.61 -34.18 3.98
C ILE A 146 -11.22 -35.64 4.29
N LYS A 147 -10.80 -35.91 5.53
CA LYS A 147 -10.89 -37.26 6.10
C LYS A 147 -11.51 -37.18 7.49
N ARG A 148 -12.77 -37.63 7.58
CA ARG A 148 -13.33 -38.22 8.80
C ARG A 148 -12.72 -39.60 8.95
N VAL A 149 -12.24 -39.95 10.14
CA VAL A 149 -12.22 -41.35 10.59
C VAL A 149 -12.69 -41.35 12.03
N GLY A 150 -13.85 -41.95 12.23
CA GLY A 150 -14.27 -42.48 13.51
C GLY A 150 -14.45 -43.99 13.33
N THR A 151 -13.92 -44.73 14.29
CA THR A 151 -14.57 -45.84 15.02
C THR A 151 -13.95 -45.83 16.40
#